data_AF-A0A5E4XPR9-F1
#
_entry.id   AF-A0A5E4XPR9-F1
#
_cell.length_a   1.000
_cell.length_b   1.000
_cell.length_c   1.000
_cell.angle_alpha   90.00
_cell.angle_beta   90.00
_cell.angle_gamma   90.00
#
_symmetry.space_group_name_H-M   'P 1'
#
loop_
_entity.id
_entity.type
_entity.pdbx_description
1 polymer ?
#
loop_
_entity_poly.entity_id
_entity_poly.type
_entity_poly.pdbx_seq_one_letter_code
_entity_poly.pdbx_strand_id
1 'polypeptide(L)'
;MARSALKFDDATYAALLAAARDADTANPHNNPAFLDAFLHDAWSAAHRIYGAQTYLKLMGLAGVARRPSAGTVQKAIVRARTAYEMPAVPTSISSPANAHAVWAQQLEQNLARAMTLLDALPDGQLSLGHASADVADAMRRVQHLERENLELRARLAQMTVAAAYAREALGETLTGFAPQGQGLSRAGNHGRQGL
;
A
#
# COMPACT_ATOMS: atom_id res chain seq x y z
N MET A 1 24.55 8.99 0.46
CA MET A 1 24.49 7.51 0.35
C MET A 1 23.40 7.12 -0.63
N ALA A 2 23.76 6.55 -1.79
CA ALA A 2 22.80 6.08 -2.78
C ALA A 2 22.22 4.74 -2.31
N ARG A 3 20.90 4.63 -2.21
CA ARG A 3 20.23 3.35 -1.93
C ARG A 3 20.36 2.49 -3.18
N SER A 4 20.92 1.28 -3.05
CA SER A 4 21.04 0.33 -4.17
C SER A 4 19.70 0.17 -4.87
N ALA A 5 19.71 0.29 -6.21
CA ALA A 5 18.53 0.08 -7.02
C ALA A 5 18.01 -1.35 -6.80
N LEU A 6 16.71 -1.46 -6.52
CA LEU A 6 16.04 -2.74 -6.36
C LEU A 6 16.23 -3.56 -7.65
N LYS A 7 17.04 -4.61 -7.59
CA LYS A 7 17.22 -5.55 -8.70
C LYS A 7 16.30 -6.74 -8.49
N PHE A 8 15.41 -6.96 -9.43
CA PHE A 8 14.62 -8.18 -9.52
C PHE A 8 15.47 -9.24 -10.22
N ASP A 9 15.32 -10.49 -9.83
CA ASP A 9 15.75 -11.60 -10.67
C ASP A 9 14.85 -11.67 -11.93
N ASP A 10 15.39 -12.07 -13.07
CA ASP A 10 14.67 -12.04 -14.36
C ASP A 10 13.40 -12.90 -14.31
N ALA A 11 13.42 -14.02 -13.57
CA ALA A 11 12.25 -14.89 -13.41
C ALA A 11 11.15 -14.20 -12.58
N THR A 12 11.50 -13.56 -11.46
CA THR A 12 10.56 -12.79 -10.64
C THR A 12 9.99 -11.61 -11.41
N TYR A 13 10.83 -10.94 -12.20
CA TYR A 13 10.40 -9.80 -13.02
C TYR A 13 9.39 -10.23 -14.10
N ALA A 14 9.65 -11.33 -14.80
CA ALA A 14 8.72 -11.88 -15.78
C ALA A 14 7.39 -12.29 -15.14
N ALA A 15 7.43 -12.95 -13.97
CA ALA A 15 6.24 -13.33 -13.21
C ALA A 15 5.39 -12.11 -12.80
N LEU A 16 6.03 -11.02 -12.36
CA LEU A 16 5.33 -9.79 -11.99
C LEU A 16 4.65 -9.11 -13.20
N LEU A 17 5.26 -9.17 -14.38
CA LEU A 17 4.64 -8.64 -15.60
C LEU A 17 3.48 -9.50 -16.08
N ALA A 18 3.58 -10.83 -15.95
CA ALA A 18 2.49 -11.74 -16.26
C ALA A 18 1.30 -11.53 -15.33
N ALA A 19 1.54 -11.47 -14.01
CA ALA A 19 0.53 -11.18 -12.99
C ALA A 19 -0.24 -9.87 -13.28
N ALA A 20 0.45 -8.82 -13.72
CA ALA A 20 -0.20 -7.56 -14.06
C ALA A 20 -1.15 -7.70 -15.27
N ARG A 21 -0.80 -8.52 -16.27
CA ARG A 21 -1.64 -8.77 -17.44
C ARG A 21 -2.83 -9.64 -17.08
N ASP A 22 -2.59 -10.74 -16.37
CA ASP A 22 -3.63 -11.68 -15.96
C ASP A 22 -4.69 -10.98 -15.10
N ALA A 23 -4.26 -10.15 -14.14
CA ALA A 23 -5.16 -9.35 -13.33
C ALA A 23 -5.97 -8.33 -14.17
N ASP A 24 -5.38 -7.71 -15.20
CA ASP A 24 -6.08 -6.77 -16.08
C ASP A 24 -7.13 -7.48 -16.95
N THR A 25 -6.83 -8.69 -17.42
CA THR A 25 -7.80 -9.52 -18.16
C THR A 25 -8.95 -10.01 -17.27
N ALA A 26 -8.66 -10.43 -16.04
CA ALA A 26 -9.66 -10.93 -15.09
C ALA A 26 -10.58 -9.81 -14.57
N ASN A 27 -10.04 -8.60 -14.41
CA ASN A 27 -10.77 -7.47 -13.87
C ASN A 27 -10.62 -6.23 -14.77
N PRO A 28 -11.26 -6.18 -15.95
CA PRO A 28 -11.05 -5.11 -16.93
C PRO A 28 -11.77 -3.79 -16.61
N HIS A 29 -12.75 -3.78 -15.70
CA HIS A 29 -13.46 -2.56 -15.30
C HIS A 29 -13.38 -2.20 -13.81
N ASN A 30 -12.96 -3.13 -12.93
CA ASN A 30 -12.89 -2.91 -11.49
C ASN A 30 -11.45 -2.66 -11.00
N ASN A 31 -11.10 -1.41 -10.69
CA ASN A 31 -9.75 -1.00 -10.32
C ASN A 31 -9.30 -1.52 -8.93
N PRO A 32 -10.15 -1.49 -7.88
CA PRO A 32 -9.84 -2.18 -6.62
C PRO A 32 -9.57 -3.68 -6.80
N ALA A 33 -10.44 -4.40 -7.51
CA ALA A 33 -10.29 -5.85 -7.69
C ALA A 33 -9.05 -6.22 -8.52
N PHE A 34 -8.75 -5.44 -9.56
CA PHE A 34 -7.51 -5.55 -10.32
C PHE A 34 -6.26 -5.41 -9.43
N LEU A 35 -6.20 -4.37 -8.60
CA LEU A 35 -5.04 -4.12 -7.75
C LEU A 35 -4.88 -5.18 -6.67
N ASP A 36 -5.98 -5.69 -6.10
CA ASP A 36 -5.94 -6.74 -5.09
C ASP A 36 -5.48 -8.08 -5.70
N ALA A 37 -5.97 -8.43 -6.90
CA ALA A 37 -5.51 -9.60 -7.65
C ALA A 37 -4.02 -9.49 -8.04
N PHE A 38 -3.62 -8.36 -8.60
CA PHE A 38 -2.23 -8.13 -8.98
C PHE A 38 -1.28 -8.19 -7.76
N LEU A 39 -1.66 -7.59 -6.63
CA LEU A 39 -0.83 -7.62 -5.42
C LEU A 39 -0.79 -9.01 -4.77
N HIS A 40 -1.85 -9.81 -4.89
CA HIS A 40 -1.85 -11.20 -4.47
C HIS A 40 -0.81 -12.01 -5.25
N ASP A 41 -0.87 -11.96 -6.58
CA ASP A 41 0.04 -12.71 -7.46
C ASP A 41 1.48 -12.20 -7.35
N ALA A 42 1.65 -10.88 -7.20
CA ALA A 42 2.96 -10.28 -6.95
C ALA A 42 3.58 -10.73 -5.62
N TRP A 43 2.77 -10.89 -4.57
CA TRP A 43 3.23 -11.44 -3.30
C TRP A 43 3.54 -12.93 -3.41
N SER A 44 2.75 -13.70 -4.17
CA SER A 44 3.03 -15.11 -4.44
C SER A 44 4.37 -15.31 -5.19
N ALA A 45 4.67 -14.43 -6.16
CA ALA A 45 5.89 -14.51 -6.95
C ALA A 45 7.16 -13.99 -6.25
N ALA A 46 7.04 -12.97 -5.40
CA ALA A 46 8.20 -12.27 -4.82
C ALA A 46 8.29 -12.36 -3.29
N HIS A 47 7.26 -12.90 -2.62
CA HIS A 47 7.08 -12.93 -1.16
C HIS A 47 7.32 -11.57 -0.47
N ARG A 48 7.12 -10.48 -1.21
CA ARG A 48 7.41 -9.12 -0.75
C ARG A 48 6.49 -8.12 -1.42
N ILE A 49 6.03 -7.15 -0.62
CA ILE A 49 5.22 -6.04 -1.11
C ILE A 49 6.10 -4.79 -1.33
N TYR A 50 6.13 -4.31 -2.57
CA TYR A 50 6.92 -3.14 -2.99
C TYR A 50 6.15 -1.83 -2.83
N GLY A 51 6.82 -0.71 -3.12
CA GLY A 51 6.18 0.61 -3.08
C GLY A 51 5.28 0.86 -4.28
N ALA A 52 4.34 1.80 -4.14
CA ALA A 52 3.38 2.14 -5.20
C ALA A 52 4.05 2.50 -6.54
N GLN A 53 5.19 3.20 -6.50
CA GLN A 53 5.93 3.57 -7.70
C GLN A 53 6.48 2.36 -8.47
N THR A 54 6.91 1.32 -7.76
CA THR A 54 7.38 0.07 -8.37
C THR A 54 6.25 -0.60 -9.14
N TYR A 55 5.08 -0.72 -8.52
CA TYR A 55 3.91 -1.33 -9.15
C TYR A 55 3.38 -0.50 -10.32
N LEU A 56 3.36 0.83 -10.22
CA LEU A 56 3.00 1.71 -11.33
C LEU A 56 3.92 1.52 -12.54
N LYS A 57 5.23 1.39 -12.30
CA LYS A 57 6.20 1.10 -13.35
C LYS A 57 5.97 -0.27 -13.98
N LEU A 58 5.74 -1.31 -13.17
CA LEU A 58 5.45 -2.66 -13.65
C LEU A 58 4.18 -2.72 -14.50
N MET A 59 3.10 -2.06 -14.08
CA MET A 59 1.86 -1.97 -14.85
C MET A 59 2.08 -1.26 -16.20
N GLY A 60 2.85 -0.17 -16.20
CA GLY A 60 3.22 0.53 -17.43
C GLY A 60 4.03 -0.35 -18.39
N LEU A 61 4.95 -1.16 -17.88
CA LEU A 61 5.78 -2.08 -18.67
C LEU A 61 5.00 -3.32 -19.14
N ALA A 62 4.01 -3.76 -18.36
CA ALA A 62 3.12 -4.86 -18.73
C ALA A 62 2.14 -4.46 -19.85
N GLY A 63 1.98 -3.15 -20.12
CA GLY A 63 1.04 -2.63 -21.11
C GLY A 63 -0.39 -2.53 -20.59
N VAL A 64 -0.58 -2.50 -19.26
CA VAL A 64 -1.90 -2.31 -18.65
C VAL A 64 -2.45 -0.95 -19.07
N ALA A 65 -3.61 -0.93 -19.73
CA ALA A 65 -4.19 0.30 -20.28
C ALA A 65 -4.66 1.27 -19.17
N ARG A 66 -4.84 0.76 -17.96
CA ARG A 66 -5.35 1.51 -16.81
C ARG A 66 -4.28 2.40 -16.19
N ARG A 67 -4.74 3.51 -15.63
CA ARG A 67 -3.90 4.47 -14.89
C ARG A 67 -4.42 4.67 -13.47
N PRO A 68 -4.32 3.66 -12.59
CA PRO A 68 -4.61 3.86 -11.17
C PRO A 68 -3.71 4.96 -10.61
N SER A 69 -4.27 5.84 -9.77
CA SER A 69 -3.48 6.86 -9.09
C SER A 69 -2.54 6.22 -8.06
N ALA A 70 -1.43 6.88 -7.74
CA ALA A 70 -0.53 6.42 -6.69
C ALA A 70 -1.24 6.21 -5.34
N GLY A 71 -2.23 7.05 -5.01
CA GLY A 71 -3.05 6.91 -3.81
C GLY A 71 -3.95 5.66 -3.82
N THR A 72 -4.46 5.28 -5.00
CA THR A 72 -5.24 4.05 -5.17
C THR A 72 -4.37 2.81 -4.98
N VAL A 73 -3.17 2.80 -5.58
CA VAL A 73 -2.19 1.72 -5.40
C VAL A 73 -1.75 1.63 -3.95
N GLN A 74 -1.52 2.76 -3.28
CA GLN A 74 -1.15 2.78 -1.86
C GLN A 74 -2.23 2.18 -0.96
N LYS A 75 -3.51 2.47 -1.23
CA LYS A 75 -4.62 1.85 -0.49
C LYS A 75 -4.65 0.33 -0.67
N ALA A 76 -4.39 -0.15 -1.88
CA ALA A 76 -4.31 -1.59 -2.16
C ALA A 76 -3.09 -2.23 -1.48
N ILE A 77 -1.93 -1.56 -1.46
CA ILE A 77 -0.74 -2.00 -0.70
C ILE A 77 -1.05 -2.14 0.79
N VAL A 78 -1.74 -1.17 1.39
CA VAL A 78 -2.12 -1.25 2.81
C VAL A 78 -3.01 -2.47 3.06
N ARG A 79 -4.00 -2.72 2.20
CA ARG A 79 -4.85 -3.93 2.29
C ARG A 79 -4.06 -5.22 2.10
N ALA A 80 -3.17 -5.28 1.12
CA ALA A 80 -2.33 -6.44 0.85
C ALA A 80 -1.38 -6.73 2.02
N ARG A 81 -0.78 -5.70 2.62
CA ARG A 81 0.05 -5.88 3.83
C ARG A 81 -0.75 -6.43 5.00
N THR A 82 -1.96 -5.93 5.24
CA THR A 82 -2.81 -6.49 6.29
C THR A 82 -3.23 -7.94 6.02
N ALA A 83 -3.28 -8.36 4.76
CA ALA A 83 -3.65 -9.72 4.36
C ALA A 83 -2.45 -10.70 4.37
N TYR A 84 -1.24 -10.23 4.05
CA TYR A 84 -0.10 -11.10 3.77
C TYR A 84 1.12 -10.87 4.69
N GLU A 85 1.28 -9.69 5.28
CA GLU A 85 2.28 -9.45 6.33
C GLU A 85 1.63 -9.71 7.70
N MET A 86 1.56 -10.99 8.11
CA MET A 86 1.37 -11.30 9.53
C MET A 86 2.56 -10.78 10.34
N PRO A 87 2.37 -10.35 11.60
CA PRO A 87 3.48 -9.95 12.45
C PRO A 87 4.42 -11.14 12.60
N ALA A 88 5.63 -10.99 12.07
CA ALA A 88 6.67 -12.00 12.12
C ALA A 88 6.97 -12.35 13.59
N VAL A 89 6.54 -13.53 14.02
CA VAL A 89 7.18 -14.19 15.16
C VAL A 89 8.56 -14.65 14.65
N PRO A 90 9.67 -14.28 15.30
CA PRO A 90 10.99 -14.51 14.75
C PRO A 90 11.39 -15.96 14.97
N THR A 91 11.32 -16.84 13.97
CA THR A 91 12.07 -18.09 14.04
C THR A 91 12.43 -18.66 12.66
N SER A 92 13.74 -18.59 12.38
CA SER A 92 14.60 -19.53 11.66
C SER A 92 14.22 -20.05 10.26
N ILE A 93 15.14 -19.73 9.35
CA ILE A 93 15.37 -20.25 8.01
C ILE A 93 15.13 -21.77 7.93
N SER A 94 14.15 -22.18 7.13
CA SER A 94 14.11 -23.51 6.52
C SER A 94 13.45 -23.47 5.15
N SER A 95 14.04 -24.22 4.24
CA SER A 95 13.81 -24.29 2.79
C SER A 95 12.33 -24.30 2.37
N PRO A 96 11.93 -23.61 1.28
CA PRO A 96 10.53 -23.42 0.89
C PRO A 96 9.80 -24.71 0.46
N ALA A 97 10.52 -25.78 0.13
CA ALA A 97 9.91 -27.08 -0.18
C ALA A 97 9.29 -27.76 1.06
N ASN A 98 9.80 -27.46 2.27
CA ASN A 98 9.28 -28.02 3.50
C ASN A 98 8.15 -27.16 4.09
N ALA A 99 8.02 -25.89 3.70
CA ALA A 99 6.99 -25.00 4.24
C ALA A 99 5.58 -25.49 3.91
N HIS A 100 5.37 -26.01 2.70
CA HIS A 100 4.07 -26.54 2.27
C HIS A 100 3.74 -27.90 2.92
N ALA A 101 4.76 -28.76 3.09
CA ALA A 101 4.61 -30.04 3.78
C ALA A 101 4.40 -29.85 5.28
N VAL A 102 5.13 -28.92 5.91
CA VAL A 102 4.95 -28.54 7.32
C VAL A 102 3.60 -27.88 7.52
N TRP A 103 3.13 -27.05 6.58
CA TRP A 103 1.77 -26.47 6.64
C TRP A 103 0.69 -27.55 6.52
N ALA A 104 0.82 -28.47 5.56
CA ALA A 104 -0.12 -29.59 5.40
C ALA A 104 -0.13 -30.49 6.65
N GLN A 105 1.04 -30.79 7.20
CA GLN A 105 1.17 -31.60 8.42
C GLN A 105 0.66 -30.85 9.67
N GLN A 106 0.85 -29.53 9.76
CA GLN A 106 0.32 -28.70 10.84
C GLN A 106 -1.21 -28.59 10.75
N LEU A 107 -1.77 -28.52 9.53
CA LEU A 107 -3.20 -28.53 9.29
C LEU A 107 -3.80 -29.88 9.69
N GLU A 108 -3.17 -30.98 9.28
CA GLU A 108 -3.60 -32.33 9.62
C GLU A 108 -3.51 -32.59 11.13
N GLN A 109 -2.46 -32.12 11.80
CA GLN A 109 -2.34 -32.19 13.26
C GLN A 109 -3.38 -31.33 13.97
N ASN A 110 -3.68 -30.13 13.47
CA ASN A 110 -4.74 -29.29 14.03
C ASN A 110 -6.12 -29.92 13.83
N LEU A 111 -6.37 -30.57 12.69
CA LEU A 111 -7.62 -31.25 12.38
C LEU A 111 -7.75 -32.51 13.26
N ALA A 112 -6.69 -33.28 13.42
CA ALA A 112 -6.64 -34.42 14.34
C ALA A 112 -6.88 -34.00 15.79
N ARG A 113 -6.29 -32.87 16.24
CA ARG A 113 -6.54 -32.28 17.56
C ARG A 113 -7.97 -31.77 17.71
N ALA A 114 -8.53 -31.13 16.69
CA ALA A 114 -9.91 -30.67 16.71
C ALA A 114 -10.89 -31.84 16.81
N MET A 115 -10.63 -32.92 16.06
CA MET A 115 -11.43 -34.15 16.14
C MET A 115 -11.30 -34.83 17.51
N THR A 116 -10.10 -34.91 18.08
CA THR A 116 -9.93 -35.47 19.43
C THR A 116 -10.54 -34.58 20.52
N LEU A 117 -10.55 -33.25 20.37
CA LEU A 117 -11.24 -32.35 21.29
C LEU A 117 -12.77 -32.43 21.14
N LEU A 118 -13.27 -32.70 19.94
CA LEU A 118 -14.69 -32.95 19.68
C LEU A 118 -15.13 -34.31 20.25
N ASP A 119 -14.28 -35.34 20.12
CA ASP A 119 -14.53 -36.70 20.58
C ASP A 119 -14.32 -36.85 22.11
N ALA A 120 -13.46 -36.02 22.69
CA ALA A 120 -13.23 -35.92 24.13
C ALA A 120 -14.23 -34.99 24.83
N LEU A 121 -15.23 -34.43 24.11
CA LEU A 121 -16.25 -33.58 24.70
C LEU A 121 -17.32 -34.46 25.38
N PRO A 122 -17.41 -34.50 26.71
CA PRO A 122 -18.61 -35.02 27.35
C PRO A 122 -19.72 -33.99 27.13
N ASP A 123 -20.93 -34.45 26.84
CA ASP A 123 -22.12 -33.59 26.80
C ASP A 123 -22.22 -32.78 28.10
N GLY A 124 -21.83 -31.50 28.04
CA GLY A 124 -22.09 -30.52 29.08
C GLY A 124 -20.88 -29.82 29.70
N GLN A 125 -20.81 -28.50 29.46
CA GLN A 125 -20.57 -27.48 30.50
C GLN A 125 -19.15 -26.96 30.79
N LEU A 126 -18.10 -27.25 30.01
CA LEU A 126 -16.81 -26.58 30.23
C LEU A 126 -16.37 -25.72 29.03
N SER A 127 -16.27 -24.41 29.27
CA SER A 127 -15.49 -23.41 28.49
C SER A 127 -16.20 -22.47 27.51
N LEU A 128 -17.49 -22.13 27.71
CA LEU A 128 -18.14 -21.03 26.97
C LEU A 128 -17.82 -19.62 27.55
N GLY A 129 -17.48 -19.53 28.84
CA GLY A 129 -17.30 -18.25 29.55
C GLY A 129 -15.99 -17.51 29.25
N HIS A 130 -14.84 -18.20 29.21
CA HIS A 130 -13.55 -17.55 28.96
C HIS A 130 -13.35 -17.14 27.50
N ALA A 131 -13.71 -18.00 26.54
CA ALA A 131 -13.72 -17.64 25.13
C ALA A 131 -14.64 -16.44 24.84
N SER A 132 -15.79 -16.35 25.53
CA SER A 132 -16.68 -15.19 25.41
C SER A 132 -16.09 -13.90 26.01
N ALA A 133 -15.32 -13.99 27.10
CA ALA A 133 -14.69 -12.83 27.73
C ALA A 133 -13.55 -12.27 26.87
N ASP A 134 -12.71 -13.14 26.30
CA ASP A 134 -11.62 -12.75 25.40
C ASP A 134 -12.14 -12.08 24.12
N VAL A 135 -13.25 -12.60 23.57
CA VAL A 135 -13.93 -11.99 22.42
C VAL A 135 -14.50 -10.61 22.77
N ALA A 136 -15.09 -10.44 23.95
CA ALA A 136 -15.60 -9.14 24.41
C ALA A 136 -14.48 -8.11 24.63
N ASP A 137 -13.34 -8.52 25.16
CA ASP A 137 -12.14 -7.68 25.31
C ASP A 137 -11.55 -7.28 23.95
N ALA A 138 -11.45 -8.23 23.02
CA ALA A 138 -11.00 -7.96 21.65
C ALA A 138 -11.91 -6.93 20.95
N MET A 139 -13.23 -7.07 21.07
CA MET A 139 -14.18 -6.11 20.49
C MET A 139 -14.05 -4.71 21.09
N ARG A 140 -13.85 -4.60 22.42
CA ARG A 140 -13.61 -3.30 23.08
C ARG A 140 -12.33 -2.65 22.56
N ARG A 141 -11.28 -3.43 22.34
CA ARG A 141 -10.00 -2.94 21.80
C ARG A 141 -10.13 -2.46 20.36
N VAL A 142 -10.88 -3.20 19.52
CA VAL A 142 -11.17 -2.78 18.13
C VAL A 142 -11.92 -1.45 18.11
N GLN A 143 -12.99 -1.32 18.90
CA GLN A 143 -13.76 -0.06 18.96
C GLN A 143 -12.92 1.13 19.45
N HIS A 144 -11.98 0.89 20.37
CA HIS A 144 -11.05 1.92 20.81
C HIS A 144 -10.11 2.35 19.67
N LEU A 145 -9.50 1.39 18.97
CA LEU A 145 -8.61 1.67 17.84
C LEU A 145 -9.35 2.36 16.68
N GLU A 146 -10.61 2.02 16.43
CA GLU A 146 -11.43 2.68 15.40
C GLU A 146 -11.67 4.16 15.72
N ARG A 147 -11.94 4.49 16.99
CA ARG A 147 -12.06 5.89 17.44
C ARG A 147 -10.76 6.65 17.25
N GLU A 148 -9.63 6.09 17.67
CA GLU A 148 -8.31 6.71 17.46
C GLU A 148 -8.00 6.89 15.97
N ASN A 149 -8.36 5.91 15.13
CA ASN A 149 -8.14 6.01 13.69
C ASN A 149 -8.94 7.16 13.06
N LEU A 150 -10.20 7.34 13.49
CA LEU A 150 -11.04 8.45 13.05
C LEU A 150 -10.47 9.80 13.48
N GLU A 151 -10.00 9.91 14.71
CA GLU A 151 -9.38 11.14 15.22
C GLU A 151 -8.10 11.50 14.44
N LEU A 152 -7.24 10.52 14.21
CA LEU A 152 -6.01 10.70 13.43
C LEU A 152 -6.32 11.13 11.99
N ARG A 153 -7.35 10.56 11.35
CA ARG A 153 -7.80 10.97 10.02
C ARG A 153 -8.31 12.40 10.00
N ALA A 154 -9.09 12.81 11.00
CA ALA A 154 -9.56 14.18 11.13
C ALA A 154 -8.39 15.16 11.28
N ARG A 155 -7.39 14.81 12.10
CA ARG A 155 -6.19 15.62 12.30
C ARG A 155 -5.34 15.73 11.03
N LEU A 156 -5.19 14.65 10.27
CA LEU A 156 -4.52 14.68 8.97
C LEU A 156 -5.26 15.57 7.96
N ALA A 157 -6.59 15.52 7.93
CA ALA A 157 -7.38 16.40 7.08
C ALA A 157 -7.17 17.89 7.45
N GLN A 158 -7.19 18.21 8.75
CA GLN A 158 -6.90 19.56 9.24
C GLN A 158 -5.49 20.03 8.86
N MET A 159 -4.47 19.20 9.05
CA MET A 159 -3.09 19.53 8.68
C MET A 159 -2.94 19.72 7.16
N THR A 160 -3.66 18.95 6.35
CA THR A 160 -3.63 19.09 4.89
C THR A 160 -4.23 20.41 4.44
N VAL A 161 -5.35 20.83 5.06
CA VAL A 161 -5.97 22.14 4.83
C VAL A 161 -5.01 23.26 5.24
N ALA A 162 -4.40 23.17 6.42
CA ALA A 162 -3.42 24.16 6.88
C ALA A 162 -2.21 24.27 5.94
N ALA A 163 -1.72 23.14 5.42
CA ALA A 163 -0.64 23.13 4.44
C ALA A 163 -1.04 23.74 3.08
N ALA A 164 -2.30 23.58 2.66
CA ALA A 164 -2.82 24.23 1.46
C ALA A 164 -2.88 25.75 1.64
N TYR A 165 -3.43 26.24 2.75
CA TYR A 165 -3.45 27.67 3.08
C TYR A 165 -2.04 28.27 3.17
N ALA A 166 -1.09 27.56 3.79
CA ALA A 166 0.29 28.02 3.87
C ALA A 166 0.95 28.14 2.48
N ARG A 167 0.66 27.21 1.56
CA ARG A 167 1.14 27.28 0.17
C ARG A 167 0.52 28.44 -0.60
N GLU A 168 -0.76 28.72 -0.38
CA GLU A 168 -1.44 29.85 -1.00
C GLU A 168 -0.85 31.19 -0.52
N ALA A 169 -0.68 31.38 0.79
CA ALA A 169 -0.03 32.57 1.34
C ALA A 169 1.42 32.76 0.84
N LEU A 170 2.18 31.66 0.71
CA LEU A 170 3.52 31.70 0.11
C LEU A 170 3.49 32.01 -1.40
N GLY A 171 2.48 31.51 -2.12
CA GLY A 171 2.27 31.85 -3.53
C GLY A 171 1.95 33.33 -3.72
N GLU A 172 1.05 33.88 -2.92
CA GLU A 172 0.66 35.30 -2.96
C GLU A 172 1.85 36.22 -2.64
N THR A 173 2.64 35.90 -1.61
CA THR A 173 3.84 36.68 -1.28
C THR A 173 4.89 36.64 -2.39
N LEU A 174 5.11 35.49 -3.04
CA LEU A 174 6.03 35.40 -4.18
C LEU A 174 5.53 36.16 -5.41
N THR A 175 4.22 36.18 -5.67
CA THR A 175 3.64 37.00 -6.76
C THR A 175 3.68 38.50 -6.46
N GLY A 176 3.56 38.91 -5.19
CA GLY A 176 3.72 40.31 -4.78
C GLY A 176 5.17 40.82 -4.86
N PHE A 177 6.14 39.92 -4.86
CA PHE A 177 7.58 40.23 -4.99
C PHE A 177 8.13 40.12 -6.42
N ALA A 178 7.29 39.94 -7.46
CA ALA A 178 7.75 40.00 -8.84
C ALA A 178 8.29 41.42 -9.15
N PRO A 179 9.60 41.61 -9.39
CA PRO A 179 10.14 42.91 -9.75
C PRO A 179 9.60 43.29 -11.13
N GLN A 180 8.98 44.46 -11.25
CA GLN A 180 8.71 45.10 -12.54
C GLN A 180 10.04 45.44 -13.21
N GLY A 181 10.63 44.45 -13.87
CA GLY A 181 11.85 44.57 -14.66
C GLY A 181 11.59 45.32 -15.96
N GLN A 182 11.67 46.65 -15.89
CA GLN A 182 12.53 47.43 -16.79
C GLN A 182 12.28 47.32 -18.30
N GLY A 183 11.19 47.95 -18.77
CA GLY A 183 11.03 48.39 -20.16
C GLY A 183 11.58 49.80 -20.39
N LEU A 184 12.81 50.10 -19.97
CA LEU A 184 13.52 51.32 -20.36
C LEU A 184 14.28 51.07 -21.68
N SER A 185 13.53 51.06 -22.79
CA SER A 185 14.13 51.27 -24.12
C SER A 185 14.54 52.74 -24.23
N ARG A 186 15.77 52.98 -23.80
CA ARG A 186 16.52 54.23 -23.86
C ARG A 186 16.49 54.80 -25.29
N ALA A 187 15.89 55.98 -25.39
CA ALA A 187 16.06 56.91 -26.50
C ALA A 187 17.55 57.13 -26.80
N GLY A 188 17.92 57.09 -28.08
CA GLY A 188 19.27 57.46 -28.50
C GLY A 188 19.64 57.02 -29.91
N ASN A 189 18.92 57.47 -30.95
CA ASN A 189 19.56 57.76 -32.24
C ASN A 189 18.66 58.61 -33.14
N HIS A 190 18.69 59.93 -32.99
CA HIS A 190 18.29 60.88 -34.04
C HIS A 190 19.35 61.99 -34.09
N GLY A 191 20.47 61.70 -34.73
CA GLY A 191 21.39 62.71 -35.22
C GLY A 191 20.91 63.23 -36.56
N ARG A 192 20.43 64.48 -36.62
CA ARG A 192 20.69 65.44 -37.70
C ARG A 192 19.98 66.77 -37.44
N GLN A 193 20.76 67.76 -37.04
CA GLN A 193 20.48 69.17 -37.30
C GLN A 193 21.65 69.73 -38.13
N GLY A 194 21.31 70.55 -39.13
CA GLY A 194 22.18 71.58 -39.71
C GLY A 194 22.84 71.25 -41.05
N LEU A 195 22.22 71.66 -42.17
CA LEU A 195 22.51 72.91 -42.90
C LEU A 195 21.45 73.11 -44.00
#